data_AF-A0A0M0BZK9-F1
#
_entry.id   AF-A0A0M0BZK9-F1
#
_cell.length_a   1.000
_cell.length_b   1.000
_cell.length_c   1.000
_cell.angle_alpha   90.00
_cell.angle_beta   90.00
_cell.angle_gamma   90.00
#
_symmetry.space_group_name_H-M   'P 1'
#
loop_
_entity.id
_entity.type
_entity.pdbx_description
1 polymer ?
#
loop_
_entity_poly.entity_id
_entity_poly.type
_entity_poly.pdbx_seq_one_letter_code
_entity_poly.pdbx_strand_id
1 'polypeptide(L)'
;MNLWARFFMFSILSSSIFAFSFTTIWASDSEDATVVISNAEAFLSGTFEAILEAEQAGANVSLFLSRLNLGGEYLNEANVLYSAGAYDDSILFANLCIETVNDIRTESIELVGKVETDFSSKLFWSIFGVLIVGIAGFVTWLFFKRNYLERV
;
A
#
# COMPACT_ATOMS: atom_id res chain seq x y z
N MET A 1 -66.22 -0.32 26.83
CA MET A 1 -65.23 -0.83 25.85
C MET A 1 -64.69 -2.15 26.39
N ASN A 2 -64.94 -3.27 25.69
CA ASN A 2 -64.75 -4.61 26.24
C ASN A 2 -63.27 -4.93 26.47
N LEU A 3 -62.94 -5.63 27.57
CA LEU A 3 -61.57 -5.99 27.95
C LEU A 3 -60.81 -6.69 26.81
N TRP A 4 -61.53 -7.51 26.05
CA TRP A 4 -61.06 -8.18 24.84
C TRP A 4 -60.56 -7.22 23.75
N ALA A 5 -61.26 -6.11 23.53
CA ALA A 5 -60.84 -5.11 22.54
C ALA A 5 -59.50 -4.45 22.92
N ARG A 6 -59.21 -4.32 24.23
CA ARG A 6 -57.94 -3.76 24.73
C ARG A 6 -56.78 -4.74 24.49
N PHE A 7 -56.96 -6.03 24.76
CA PHE A 7 -55.94 -7.05 24.49
C PHE A 7 -55.59 -7.16 23.00
N PHE A 8 -56.60 -7.13 22.12
CA PHE A 8 -56.38 -7.10 20.68
C PHE A 8 -55.61 -5.84 20.23
N MET A 9 -55.92 -4.67 20.80
CA MET A 9 -55.20 -3.43 20.51
C MET A 9 -53.72 -3.49 20.89
N PHE A 10 -53.41 -4.01 22.09
CA PHE A 10 -52.02 -4.14 22.55
C PHE A 10 -51.21 -5.14 21.72
N SER A 11 -51.82 -6.23 21.26
CA SER A 11 -51.16 -7.21 20.39
C SER A 11 -50.81 -6.62 19.02
N ILE A 12 -51.70 -5.82 18.42
CA ILE A 12 -51.44 -5.13 17.15
C ILE A 12 -50.34 -4.08 17.31
N LEU A 13 -50.41 -3.25 18.37
CA LEU A 13 -49.38 -2.25 18.68
C LEU A 13 -48.00 -2.90 18.89
N SER A 14 -47.94 -4.02 19.62
CA SER A 14 -46.69 -4.75 19.84
C SER A 14 -46.12 -5.34 18.55
N SER A 15 -46.97 -5.86 17.68
CA SER A 15 -46.54 -6.41 16.38
C SER A 15 -46.00 -5.31 15.46
N SER A 16 -46.58 -4.12 15.47
CA SER A 16 -46.12 -2.99 14.67
C SER A 16 -44.77 -2.44 15.16
N ILE A 17 -44.53 -2.42 16.47
CA ILE A 17 -43.24 -1.99 17.05
C ILE A 17 -42.12 -2.97 16.68
N PHE A 18 -42.40 -4.28 16.69
CA PHE A 18 -41.41 -5.30 16.32
C PHE A 18 -41.03 -5.24 14.83
N ALA A 19 -41.97 -4.92 13.93
CA ALA A 19 -41.70 -4.77 12.51
C ALA A 19 -40.80 -3.55 12.20
N PHE A 20 -40.87 -2.49 13.01
CA PHE A 20 -40.07 -1.27 12.81
C PHE A 20 -38.59 -1.46 13.17
N SER A 21 -38.25 -2.45 13.99
CA SER A 21 -36.85 -2.73 14.38
C SER A 21 -36.03 -3.44 13.30
N PHE A 22 -36.64 -4.01 12.27
CA PHE A 22 -35.93 -4.79 11.24
C PHE A 22 -35.52 -4.01 9.99
N THR A 23 -35.87 -2.72 9.86
CA THR A 23 -35.62 -1.96 8.63
C THR A 23 -34.77 -0.71 8.84
N THR A 24 -33.73 -0.79 9.67
CA THR A 24 -32.63 0.17 9.55
C THR A 24 -31.61 -0.38 8.55
N ILE A 25 -31.99 -0.37 7.27
CA ILE A 25 -31.00 -0.37 6.19
C ILE A 25 -30.38 1.02 6.28
N TRP A 26 -29.15 1.10 6.79
CA TRP A 26 -28.38 2.32 6.74
C TRP A 26 -28.07 2.55 5.27
N ALA A 27 -28.87 3.39 4.62
CA ALA A 27 -28.53 3.85 3.28
C ALA A 27 -27.31 4.77 3.44
N SER A 28 -26.12 4.30 3.04
CA SER A 28 -24.98 5.20 2.93
C SER A 28 -25.28 6.27 1.88
N ASP A 29 -24.91 7.51 2.20
CA ASP A 29 -25.12 8.63 1.29
C ASP A 29 -24.16 8.53 0.09
N SER A 30 -24.64 8.96 -1.07
CA SER A 30 -23.84 9.17 -2.27
C SER A 30 -22.61 10.05 -2.03
N GLU A 31 -22.70 11.00 -1.09
CA GLU A 31 -21.57 11.85 -0.69
C GLU A 31 -20.46 11.04 -0.03
N ASP A 32 -20.80 10.12 0.89
CA ASP A 32 -19.84 9.24 1.55
C ASP A 32 -19.15 8.34 0.52
N ALA A 33 -19.91 7.74 -0.40
CA ALA A 33 -19.35 6.88 -1.44
C ALA A 33 -18.37 7.63 -2.35
N THR A 34 -18.70 8.86 -2.74
CA THR A 34 -17.81 9.69 -3.57
C THR A 34 -16.49 10.00 -2.88
N VAL A 35 -16.54 10.31 -1.59
CA VAL A 35 -15.33 10.59 -0.78
C VAL A 35 -14.43 9.35 -0.70
N VAL A 36 -15.01 8.17 -0.46
CA VAL A 36 -14.22 6.93 -0.36
C VAL A 36 -13.62 6.55 -1.72
N ILE A 37 -14.35 6.66 -2.83
CA ILE A 37 -13.83 6.38 -4.18
C ILE A 37 -12.67 7.33 -4.52
N SER A 38 -12.84 8.63 -4.28
CA SER A 38 -11.81 9.64 -4.51
C SER A 38 -10.55 9.35 -3.68
N ASN A 39 -10.72 8.94 -2.42
CA ASN A 39 -9.62 8.53 -1.58
C ASN A 39 -8.92 7.27 -2.12
N ALA A 40 -9.69 6.27 -2.57
CA ALA A 40 -9.13 5.05 -3.18
C ALA A 40 -8.32 5.36 -4.46
N GLU A 41 -8.80 6.28 -5.30
CA GLU A 41 -8.07 6.75 -6.49
C GLU A 41 -6.76 7.47 -6.12
N ALA A 42 -6.79 8.34 -5.12
CA ALA A 42 -5.60 9.02 -4.59
C ALA A 42 -4.57 8.02 -4.01
N PHE A 43 -5.03 6.97 -3.33
CA PHE A 43 -4.15 5.92 -2.81
C PHE A 43 -3.56 5.06 -3.93
N LEU A 44 -4.38 4.65 -4.91
CA LEU A 44 -3.92 3.84 -6.03
C LEU A 44 -2.86 4.58 -6.85
N SER A 45 -3.10 5.85 -7.18
CA SER A 45 -2.14 6.71 -7.90
C SER A 45 -0.84 6.91 -7.12
N GLY A 46 -0.91 7.20 -5.81
CA GLY A 46 0.29 7.33 -4.98
C GLY A 46 1.11 6.04 -4.89
N THR A 47 0.48 4.87 -4.95
CA THR A 47 1.19 3.60 -4.97
C THR A 47 1.80 3.29 -6.33
N PHE A 48 1.17 3.69 -7.44
CA PHE A 48 1.79 3.66 -8.77
C PHE A 48 3.09 4.46 -8.80
N GLU A 49 3.09 5.67 -8.24
CA GLU A 49 4.30 6.51 -8.14
C GLU A 49 5.39 5.83 -7.30
N ALA A 50 5.04 5.27 -6.15
CA ALA A 50 6.00 4.56 -5.29
C ALA A 50 6.60 3.31 -5.97
N ILE A 51 5.80 2.57 -6.76
CA ILE A 51 6.29 1.42 -7.54
C ILE A 51 7.23 1.88 -8.66
N LEU A 52 6.91 2.99 -9.33
CA LEU A 52 7.77 3.58 -10.36
C LEU A 52 9.12 4.02 -9.79
N GLU A 53 9.14 4.62 -8.60
CA GLU A 53 10.38 4.96 -7.90
C GLU A 53 11.20 3.70 -7.55
N ALA A 54 10.53 2.65 -7.07
CA ALA A 54 11.18 1.37 -6.78
C ALA A 54 11.75 0.70 -8.04
N GLU A 55 11.03 0.75 -9.17
CA GLU A 55 11.51 0.26 -10.47
C GLU A 55 12.73 1.03 -10.95
N GLN A 56 12.71 2.37 -10.83
CA GLN A 56 13.87 3.22 -11.17
C GLN A 56 15.09 2.92 -10.30
N ALA A 57 14.88 2.54 -9.03
CA ALA A 57 15.93 2.07 -8.14
C ALA A 57 16.43 0.63 -8.48
N GLY A 58 15.84 -0.03 -9.50
CA GLY A 58 16.22 -1.36 -9.96
C GLY A 58 15.57 -2.50 -9.18
N ALA A 59 14.53 -2.22 -8.38
CA ALA A 59 13.78 -3.25 -7.67
C ALA A 59 12.86 -4.04 -8.63
N ASN A 60 12.66 -5.33 -8.34
CA ASN A 60 11.73 -6.16 -9.13
C ASN A 60 10.28 -5.86 -8.72
N VAL A 61 9.54 -5.19 -9.61
CA VAL A 61 8.14 -4.78 -9.39
C VAL A 61 7.09 -5.74 -9.94
N SER A 62 7.51 -6.88 -10.50
CA SER A 62 6.61 -7.84 -11.17
C SER A 62 5.48 -8.36 -10.27
N LEU A 63 5.79 -8.57 -8.98
CA LEU A 63 4.82 -9.01 -7.98
C LEU A 63 3.80 -7.91 -7.67
N PHE A 64 4.23 -6.64 -7.66
CA PHE A 64 3.35 -5.51 -7.37
C PHE A 64 2.38 -5.20 -8.50
N LEU A 65 2.80 -5.36 -9.76
CA LEU A 65 1.93 -5.16 -10.94
C LEU A 65 0.66 -6.02 -10.89
N SER A 66 0.77 -7.28 -10.46
CA SER A 66 -0.39 -8.17 -10.37
C SER A 66 -1.43 -7.72 -9.33
N ARG A 67 -0.97 -7.21 -8.18
CA ARG A 67 -1.83 -6.72 -7.09
C ARG A 67 -2.39 -5.33 -7.41
N LEU A 68 -1.63 -4.50 -8.10
CA LEU A 68 -2.05 -3.19 -8.55
C LEU A 68 -3.17 -3.30 -9.61
N ASN A 69 -3.09 -4.31 -10.48
CA ASN A 69 -4.17 -4.61 -11.41
C ASN A 69 -5.46 -5.02 -10.69
N LEU A 70 -5.36 -5.84 -9.63
CA LEU A 70 -6.50 -6.17 -8.77
C LEU A 70 -7.08 -4.93 -8.07
N GLY A 71 -6.24 -4.04 -7.54
CA GLY A 71 -6.69 -2.77 -6.96
C GLY A 71 -7.43 -1.88 -7.97
N GLY A 72 -6.93 -1.80 -9.21
CA GLY A 72 -7.60 -1.09 -10.30
C GLY A 72 -8.94 -1.70 -10.69
N GLU A 73 -9.05 -3.03 -10.67
CA GLU A 73 -10.32 -3.74 -10.89
C GLU A 73 -11.35 -3.40 -9.81
N TYR A 74 -10.95 -3.41 -8.53
CA TYR A 74 -11.83 -3.00 -7.43
C TYR A 74 -12.28 -1.54 -7.53
N LEU A 75 -11.39 -0.62 -7.92
CA LEU A 75 -11.77 0.78 -8.13
C LEU A 75 -12.75 0.94 -9.30
N ASN A 76 -12.57 0.16 -10.36
CA ASN A 76 -13.51 0.16 -11.49
C ASN A 76 -14.88 -0.39 -11.08
N GLU A 77 -14.92 -1.50 -10.34
CA GLU A 77 -16.16 -2.09 -9.81
C GLU A 77 -16.89 -1.10 -8.88
N ALA A 78 -16.14 -0.39 -8.03
CA ALA A 78 -16.70 0.66 -7.17
C ALA A 78 -17.37 1.77 -7.98
N ASN A 79 -16.72 2.26 -9.04
CA ASN A 79 -17.30 3.29 -9.92
C ASN A 79 -18.56 2.80 -10.65
N VAL A 80 -18.58 1.53 -11.09
CA VAL A 80 -19.76 0.92 -11.71
C VAL A 80 -20.91 0.85 -10.71
N LEU A 81 -20.67 0.37 -9.49
CA LEU A 81 -21.68 0.27 -8.43
C LEU A 81 -22.19 1.65 -7.98
N TYR A 82 -21.31 2.64 -7.89
CA TYR A 82 -21.67 4.03 -7.65
C TYR A 82 -22.63 4.55 -8.72
N SER A 83 -22.32 4.32 -10.00
CA SER A 83 -23.19 4.73 -11.11
C SER A 83 -24.53 3.99 -11.14
N ALA A 84 -24.58 2.77 -10.58
CA ALA A 84 -25.79 1.97 -10.43
C ALA A 84 -26.62 2.34 -9.18
N GLY A 85 -26.14 3.26 -8.34
CA GLY A 85 -26.79 3.66 -7.10
C GLY A 85 -26.61 2.69 -5.92
N ALA A 86 -25.71 1.70 -6.06
CA ALA A 86 -25.35 0.75 -5.01
C ALA A 86 -24.17 1.31 -4.18
N TYR A 87 -24.45 2.33 -3.36
CA TYR A 87 -23.41 3.09 -2.65
C TYR A 87 -22.69 2.28 -1.56
N ASP A 88 -23.39 1.41 -0.83
CA ASP A 88 -22.78 0.55 0.20
C ASP A 88 -21.74 -0.41 -0.41
N ASP A 89 -22.10 -1.06 -1.52
CA ASP A 89 -21.21 -1.97 -2.24
C ASP A 89 -20.04 -1.19 -2.87
N SER A 90 -20.30 0.00 -3.41
CA SER A 90 -19.26 0.89 -3.92
C SER A 90 -18.21 1.24 -2.86
N ILE A 91 -18.65 1.53 -1.62
CA ILE A 91 -17.74 1.82 -0.51
C ILE A 91 -16.93 0.59 -0.13
N LEU A 92 -17.57 -0.59 -0.12
CA LEU A 92 -16.89 -1.85 0.18
C LEU A 92 -15.76 -2.12 -0.83
N PHE A 93 -16.03 -1.99 -2.13
CA PHE A 93 -15.02 -2.18 -3.17
C PHE A 93 -13.92 -1.11 -3.14
N ALA A 94 -14.26 0.16 -2.87
CA ALA A 94 -13.26 1.22 -2.72
C ALA A 94 -12.33 0.97 -1.51
N ASN A 95 -12.86 0.46 -0.40
CA ASN A 95 -12.03 0.07 0.75
C ASN A 95 -11.14 -1.14 0.45
N LEU A 96 -11.64 -2.14 -0.30
CA LEU A 96 -10.83 -3.28 -0.74
C LEU A 96 -9.66 -2.84 -1.64
N CYS A 97 -9.87 -1.83 -2.49
CA CYS A 97 -8.79 -1.20 -3.24
C CYS A 97 -7.74 -0.60 -2.29
N ILE A 98 -8.16 0.21 -1.31
CA ILE A 98 -7.24 0.83 -0.34
C ILE A 98 -6.44 -0.22 0.43
N GLU A 99 -7.09 -1.27 0.93
CA GLU A 99 -6.45 -2.36 1.68
C GLU A 99 -5.40 -3.08 0.83
N THR A 100 -5.78 -3.51 -0.37
CA THR A 100 -4.87 -4.19 -1.32
C THR A 100 -3.65 -3.33 -1.66
N VAL A 101 -3.86 -2.02 -1.81
CA VAL A 101 -2.83 -1.05 -2.18
C VAL A 101 -1.92 -0.69 -1.01
N ASN A 102 -2.44 -0.66 0.22
CA ASN A 102 -1.67 -0.31 1.42
C ASN A 102 -0.63 -1.40 1.78
N ASP A 103 -1.00 -2.67 1.57
CA ASP A 103 -0.07 -3.80 1.73
C ASP A 103 1.11 -3.71 0.75
N ILE A 104 0.84 -3.30 -0.50
CA ILE A 104 1.87 -3.10 -1.52
C ILE A 104 2.85 -1.99 -1.12
N ARG A 105 2.34 -0.86 -0.62
CA ARG A 105 3.17 0.29 -0.23
C ARG A 105 4.16 -0.06 0.89
N THR A 106 3.72 -0.89 1.84
CA THR A 106 4.57 -1.30 2.95
C THR A 106 5.67 -2.26 2.49
N GLU A 107 5.33 -3.23 1.64
CA GLU A 107 6.29 -4.17 1.06
C GLU A 107 7.28 -3.48 0.09
N SER A 108 6.83 -2.50 -0.69
CA SER A 108 7.69 -1.80 -1.65
C SER A 108 8.75 -0.94 -0.97
N ILE A 109 8.40 -0.25 0.12
CA ILE A 109 9.36 0.52 0.94
C ILE A 109 10.41 -0.40 1.56
N GLU A 110 10.02 -1.60 2.02
CA GLU A 110 10.98 -2.58 2.56
C GLU A 110 11.98 -3.07 1.49
N LEU A 111 11.48 -3.32 0.27
CA LEU A 111 12.33 -3.76 -0.84
C LEU A 111 13.32 -2.68 -1.28
N VAL A 112 12.90 -1.42 -1.33
CA VAL A 112 13.81 -0.29 -1.63
C VAL A 112 14.94 -0.21 -0.60
N GLY A 113 14.63 -0.34 0.70
CA GLY A 113 15.66 -0.35 1.75
C GLY A 113 16.63 -1.54 1.65
N LYS A 114 16.16 -2.71 1.20
CA LYS A 114 17.02 -3.88 0.93
C LYS A 114 17.93 -3.68 -0.28
N VAL A 115 17.43 -3.07 -1.36
CA VAL A 115 18.24 -2.80 -2.55
C VAL A 115 19.31 -1.75 -2.26
N GLU A 116 18.98 -0.69 -1.52
CA GLU A 116 19.93 0.37 -1.19
C GLU A 116 21.08 -0.12 -0.30
N THR A 117 20.78 -0.98 0.68
CA THR A 117 21.80 -1.52 1.60
C THR A 117 22.72 -2.55 0.94
N ASP A 118 22.19 -3.41 0.06
CA ASP A 118 22.97 -4.48 -0.58
C ASP A 118 23.82 -3.95 -1.75
N PHE A 119 23.35 -2.93 -2.49
CA PHE A 119 24.12 -2.32 -3.58
C PHE A 119 25.25 -1.41 -3.06
N SER A 120 24.95 -0.61 -2.03
CA SER A 120 25.90 0.34 -1.45
C SER A 120 27.05 -0.39 -0.75
N SER A 121 26.76 -1.39 0.07
CA SER A 121 27.79 -2.16 0.80
C SER A 121 28.72 -2.95 -0.14
N LYS A 122 28.20 -3.57 -1.20
CA LYS A 122 29.01 -4.34 -2.16
C LYS A 122 29.91 -3.45 -3.02
N LEU A 123 29.43 -2.28 -3.44
CA LEU A 123 30.25 -1.32 -4.19
C LEU A 123 31.35 -0.69 -3.33
N PHE A 124 31.05 -0.36 -2.06
CA PHE A 124 32.05 0.17 -1.15
C PHE A 124 33.21 -0.80 -0.96
N TRP A 125 32.95 -2.09 -0.67
CA TRP A 125 34.03 -3.06 -0.49
C TRP A 125 34.91 -3.26 -1.74
N SER A 126 34.34 -3.20 -2.94
CA SER A 126 35.11 -3.36 -4.18
C SER A 126 36.02 -2.16 -4.48
N ILE A 127 35.56 -0.94 -4.25
CA ILE A 127 36.33 0.29 -4.52
C ILE A 127 37.48 0.45 -3.52
N PHE A 128 37.22 0.18 -2.23
CA PHE A 128 38.25 0.24 -1.21
C PHE A 128 39.33 -0.83 -1.41
N GLY A 129 38.98 -2.02 -1.92
CA GLY A 129 39.95 -3.08 -2.20
C GLY A 129 41.05 -2.65 -3.18
N VAL A 130 40.69 -2.00 -4.28
CA VAL A 130 41.65 -1.56 -5.31
C VAL A 130 42.54 -0.42 -4.81
N LEU A 131 41.97 0.53 -4.06
CA LEU A 131 42.72 1.65 -3.48
C LEU A 131 43.75 1.18 -2.44
N ILE A 132 43.38 0.23 -1.57
CA ILE A 132 44.27 -0.31 -0.55
C ILE A 132 45.47 -1.01 -1.19
N VAL A 133 45.25 -1.83 -2.23
CA VAL A 133 46.35 -2.51 -2.94
C VAL A 133 47.29 -1.51 -3.61
N GLY A 134 46.75 -0.46 -4.24
CA GLY A 134 47.55 0.60 -4.85
C GLY A 134 48.40 1.37 -3.83
N ILE A 135 47.80 1.76 -2.70
CA ILE A 135 48.50 2.48 -1.63
C ILE A 135 49.56 1.58 -0.99
N ALA A 136 49.24 0.32 -0.70
CA ALA A 136 50.19 -0.63 -0.12
C ALA A 136 51.40 -0.83 -1.04
N GLY A 137 51.18 -1.03 -2.35
CA GLY A 137 52.26 -1.14 -3.33
C GLY A 137 53.13 0.12 -3.39
N PHE A 138 52.52 1.31 -3.35
CA PHE A 138 53.24 2.57 -3.37
C PHE A 138 54.06 2.82 -2.09
N VAL A 139 53.50 2.48 -0.92
CA VAL A 139 54.18 2.58 0.37
C VAL A 139 55.35 1.61 0.44
N THR A 140 55.16 0.36 0.02
CA THR A 140 56.24 -0.63 -0.08
C THR A 140 57.35 -0.12 -0.99
N TRP A 141 57.02 0.47 -2.14
CA TRP A 141 58.00 1.07 -3.05
C TRP A 141 58.77 2.23 -2.41
N LEU A 142 58.07 3.17 -1.76
CA LEU A 142 58.70 4.30 -1.08
C LEU A 142 59.63 3.85 0.05
N PHE A 143 59.20 2.87 0.84
CA PHE A 143 60.01 2.33 1.94
C PHE A 143 61.25 1.60 1.41
N PHE A 144 61.10 0.86 0.32
CA PHE A 144 62.21 0.17 -0.34
C PHE A 144 63.21 1.17 -0.92
N LYS A 145 62.73 2.21 -1.63
CA LYS A 145 63.57 3.27 -2.18
C LYS A 145 64.32 4.04 -1.10
N ARG A 146 63.67 4.35 0.03
CA ARG A 146 64.30 5.09 1.13
C ARG A 146 65.39 4.29 1.84
N ASN A 147 65.18 2.99 2.06
CA ASN A 147 66.16 2.17 2.78
C ASN A 147 67.33 1.67 1.93
N TYR A 148 67.18 1.55 0.59
CA TYR A 148 68.27 1.06 -0.27
C TYR A 148 69.20 2.15 -0.80
N LEU A 149 68.76 3.41 -0.93
CA LEU A 149 69.60 4.51 -1.45
C LEU A 149 70.48 5.19 -0.38
N GLU A 150 70.20 5.02 0.91
CA GLU A 150 71.03 5.58 2.00
C GLU A 150 72.08 4.60 2.56
N ARG A 151 72.20 3.40 1.97
CA ARG A 151 73.14 2.34 2.42
C ARG A 151 74.25 2.00 1.43
N VAL A 152 74.48 2.83 0.41
CA VAL A 152 75.65 2.76 -0.49
C VAL A 152 76.44 4.05 -0.37
#